data_AF-A0A6I7Z2E3-F1
#
_entry.id   AF-A0A6I7Z2E3-F1
#
_cell.length_a   1.000
_cell.length_b   1.000
_cell.length_c   1.000
_cell.angle_alpha   90.00
_cell.angle_beta   90.00
_cell.angle_gamma   90.00
#
_symmetry.space_group_name_H-M   'P 1'
#
loop_
_entity.id
_entity.type
_entity.pdbx_description
1 polymer ?
#
loop_
_entity_poly.entity_id
_entity_poly.type
_entity_poly.pdbx_seq_one_letter_code
_entity_poly.pdbx_strand_id
1 'polypeptide(L)' 'MKRSYRFTATVTDLNTGKREQVSDTANFDHVISRADARTAIANELSRQKRPAAQITLTD' A
#
# COMPACT_ATOMS: atom_id res chain seq x y z
N MET A 1 -8.67 -17.51 -7.09
CA MET A 1 -7.72 -16.82 -7.98
C MET A 1 -6.96 -15.82 -7.13
N LYS A 2 -5.63 -15.96 -7.04
CA LYS A 2 -4.77 -14.98 -6.37
C LYS A 2 -4.54 -13.80 -7.31
N ARG A 3 -4.62 -12.57 -6.80
CA ARG A 3 -4.33 -11.36 -7.57
C ARG A 3 -3.30 -10.53 -6.82
N SER A 4 -2.23 -10.18 -7.51
CA SER A 4 -1.17 -9.35 -6.97
C SER A 4 -1.25 -7.98 -7.62
N TYR A 5 -1.04 -6.93 -6.83
CA TYR A 5 -0.95 -5.57 -7.33
C TYR A 5 0.39 -4.96 -6.97
N ARG A 6 1.11 -4.48 -7.98
CA ARG A 6 2.27 -3.62 -7.71
C ARG A 6 1.76 -2.23 -7.33
N PHE A 7 2.39 -1.62 -6.34
CA PHE A 7 2.04 -0.27 -5.93
C PHE A 7 3.25 0.56 -5.58
N THR A 8 3.11 1.86 -5.76
CA THR A 8 4.02 2.87 -5.25
C THR A 8 3.25 3.78 -4.31
N ALA A 9 3.80 4.06 -3.13
CA ALA A 9 3.17 4.89 -2.11
C ALA A 9 4.18 5.83 -1.46
N THR A 10 3.73 7.02 -1.07
CA THR A 10 4.52 7.93 -0.24
C THR A 10 4.17 7.64 1.22
N VAL A 11 5.06 6.99 1.95
CA VAL A 11 4.85 6.67 3.37
C VAL A 11 5.50 7.73 4.26
N THR A 12 4.85 8.04 5.37
CA THR A 12 5.44 8.82 6.45
C THR A 12 5.75 7.87 7.60
N ASP A 13 7.03 7.65 7.91
CA ASP A 13 7.42 6.84 9.06
C ASP A 13 7.17 7.64 10.34
N LEU A 14 6.25 7.18 11.20
CA LEU A 14 5.89 7.90 12.42
C LEU A 14 6.94 7.77 13.54
N ASN A 15 7.90 6.85 13.43
CA ASN A 15 8.98 6.71 14.41
C ASN A 15 10.10 7.74 14.15
N THR A 16 10.34 8.08 12.89
CA THR A 16 11.43 8.99 12.46
C THR A 16 10.94 10.32 11.91
N GLY A 17 9.64 10.44 11.60
CA GLY A 17 9.04 11.60 10.94
C GLY A 17 9.40 11.74 9.46
N LYS A 18 10.15 10.80 8.87
CA LYS A 18 10.63 10.89 7.49
C LYS A 18 9.55 10.47 6.50
N ARG A 19 9.54 11.17 5.36
CA ARG A 19 8.72 10.81 4.20
C ARG A 19 9.58 10.15 3.15
N GLU A 20 9.13 9.02 2.63
CA GLU A 20 9.82 8.28 1.59
C GLU A 20 8.82 7.66 0.62
N GLN A 21 9.27 7.44 -0.62
CA GLN A 21 8.50 6.72 -1.62
C GLN A 21 8.91 5.24 -1.58
N VAL A 22 7.93 4.36 -1.40
CA VAL A 22 8.13 2.91 -1.40
C VAL A 22 7.42 2.30 -2.59
N SER A 23 8.01 1.25 -3.15
CA SER A 23 7.36 0.41 -4.16
C SER A 23 7.35 -1.03 -3.67
N ASP A 24 6.19 -1.66 -3.71
CA ASP A 24 5.99 -3.02 -3.19
C ASP A 24 4.87 -3.75 -3.95
N THR A 25 4.64 -5.02 -3.63
CA THR A 25 3.61 -5.87 -4.24
C THR A 25 2.65 -6.38 -3.17
N ALA A 26 1.38 -5.99 -3.28
CA ALA A 26 0.31 -6.49 -2.42
C ALA A 26 -0.30 -7.77 -3.01
N ASN A 27 -0.33 -8.84 -2.22
CA ASN A 27 -0.87 -10.14 -2.64
C ASN A 27 -2.24 -10.37 -1.98
N PHE A 28 -3.24 -10.73 -2.79
CA PHE A 28 -4.60 -11.01 -2.32
C PHE A 28 -5.00 -12.43 -2.70
N ASP A 29 -5.53 -13.18 -1.73
CA ASP A 29 -5.97 -14.56 -1.92
C ASP A 29 -7.32 -14.70 -2.67
N HIS A 30 -7.99 -13.57 -2.91
CA HIS A 30 -9.27 -13.48 -3.61
C HIS A 30 -9.27 -12.34 -4.64
N VAL A 31 -10.27 -12.34 -5.53
CA VAL A 31 -10.45 -11.25 -6.50
C VAL A 31 -10.94 -10.02 -5.74
N ILE A 32 -10.18 -8.94 -5.86
CA ILE A 32 -10.45 -7.65 -5.21
C ILE A 32 -10.45 -6.54 -6.26
N SER A 33 -11.22 -5.47 -6.03
CA SER A 33 -11.20 -4.30 -6.89
C SER A 33 -9.92 -3.47 -6.66
N ARG A 34 -9.55 -2.63 -7.62
CA ARG A 34 -8.42 -1.69 -7.43
C ARG A 34 -8.65 -0.70 -6.29
N ALA A 35 -9.89 -0.30 -6.05
CA ALA A 35 -10.23 0.62 -4.97
C ALA A 35 -10.06 -0.06 -3.60
N ASP A 36 -10.55 -1.29 -3.47
CA ASP A 36 -10.42 -2.06 -2.23
C ASP A 36 -8.96 -2.46 -1.98
N ALA A 37 -8.19 -2.79 -3.03
CA ALA A 37 -6.76 -3.05 -2.92
C ALA A 37 -6.01 -1.82 -2.39
N ARG A 38 -6.32 -0.61 -2.91
CA ARG A 38 -5.75 0.65 -2.39
C ARG A 38 -6.05 0.84 -0.91
N THR A 39 -7.30 0.64 -0.50
CA THR A 39 -7.73 0.76 0.89
C THR A 39 -7.03 -0.25 1.78
N ALA A 40 -6.92 -1.51 1.35
CA ALA A 40 -6.22 -2.56 2.07
C ALA A 40 -4.73 -2.23 2.26
N ILE A 41 -4.04 -1.78 1.21
CA ILE A 41 -2.64 -1.34 1.26
C ILE A 41 -2.48 -0.16 2.23
N ALA A 42 -3.36 0.84 2.15
CA ALA A 42 -3.32 1.99 3.06
C ALA A 42 -3.47 1.58 4.53
N ASN A 43 -4.42 0.69 4.81
CA ASN A 43 -4.67 0.18 6.15
C ASN A 43 -3.49 -0.62 6.69
N GLU A 44 -2.89 -1.47 5.86
CA GLU A 44 -1.72 -2.28 6.25
C GLU A 44 -0.52 -1.39 6.57
N LEU A 45 -0.21 -0.41 5.71
CA LEU A 45 0.88 0.54 5.94
C LEU A 45 0.65 1.39 7.19
N SER A 46 -0.60 1.78 7.46
CA SER A 46 -0.98 2.47 8.71
C SER A 46 -0.72 1.61 9.96
N ARG A 47 -1.05 0.30 9.92
CA ARG A 47 -0.78 -0.65 11.02
C ARG A 47 0.71 -0.78 11.32
N GLN A 48 1.56 -0.63 10.29
CA GLN A 48 3.02 -0.63 10.42
C GLN A 48 3.58 0.71 10.92
N LYS A 49 2.74 1.65 11.38
CA LYS A 49 3.12 3.02 11.75
C LYS A 49 3.75 3.80 10.59
N ARG A 50 3.39 3.46 9.35
CA ARG A 50 3.86 4.09 8.12
C ARG A 50 2.67 4.54 7.27
N PRO A 51 1.80 5.44 7.76
CA PRO A 51 0.66 5.93 7.00
C PRO A 51 1.08 6.37 5.60
N ALA A 52 0.36 5.83 4.61
CA ALA A 52 0.66 5.98 3.19
C ALA A 52 -0.27 6.99 2.54
N ALA A 53 0.29 7.86 1.72
CA ALA A 53 -0.41 8.78 0.85
C ALA A 53 -0.08 8.49 -0.62
N GLN A 54 -0.91 8.99 -1.53
CA GLN A 54 -0.67 8.93 -2.98
C GLN A 54 -0.43 7.50 -3.53
N ILE A 55 -1.13 6.50 -2.99
CA ILE A 55 -0.97 5.10 -3.40
C ILE A 55 -1.40 4.93 -4.86
N THR A 56 -0.46 4.54 -5.72
CA THR A 56 -0.66 4.28 -7.13
C THR A 56 -0.44 2.81 -7.39
N LEU A 57 -1.46 2.13 -7.93
CA LEU A 57 -1.32 0.74 -8.39
C LEU A 57 -0.73 0.77 -9.81
N THR A 58 0.37 0.06 -10.03
CA THR A 58 1.15 0.09 -11.27
C THR A 58 0.96 -1.15 -12.14
N ASP A 59 0.44 -2.25 -11.60
CA ASP A 59 -0.04 -3.42 -12.37
C ASP A 59 -1.05 -4.23 -11.55
#